data_AF-A0A2M8PNP2-F1
#
_entry.id   AF-A0A2M8PNP2-F1
#
_cell.length_a   1.000
_cell.length_b   1.000
_cell.length_c   1.000
_cell.angle_alpha   90.00
_cell.angle_beta   90.00
_cell.angle_gamma   90.00
#
_symmetry.space_group_name_H-M   'P 1'
#
loop_
_entity.id
_entity.type
_entity.pdbx_description
1 polymer ?
#
loop_
_entity_poly.entity_id
_entity_poly.type
_entity_poly.pdbx_seq_one_letter_code
_entity_poly.pdbx_strand_id
1 'polypeptide(L)'
;MSLMNRLRTSHTLRRWIQRAVILGVIAVILLILLGLDLANRGLAWQFFWSQTGEEKPISQIRGMVEVMGNLIRYPLETDPMSPIDNKADIPYGVNTFLQEEVERPKIDVMLQTIKEAGFVWLRQEFPWEDIEVDGRGQFTDSRQDRDGDGEPDTIDAWAKYDQIVELTQKYDLRLMVRLSNPPEWSRADPEAGAFAPPDDYQDFVNFAVAVAERYKG
;
A
#
# COMPACT_ATOMS: atom_id res chain seq x y z
N MET A 1 56.91 1.02 46.50
CA MET A 1 56.35 0.37 45.30
C MET A 1 54.99 0.99 44.95
N SER A 2 54.95 2.25 44.47
CA SER A 2 53.67 2.94 44.17
C SER A 2 53.78 4.09 43.14
N LEU A 3 54.96 4.72 42.96
CA LEU A 3 55.13 5.79 41.96
C LEU A 3 55.43 5.31 40.52
N MET A 4 56.04 4.13 40.35
CA MET A 4 56.42 3.64 39.01
C MET A 4 55.25 3.11 38.16
N ASN A 5 54.11 2.73 38.77
CA ASN A 5 52.93 2.29 38.03
C ASN A 5 52.03 3.44 37.52
N ARG A 6 52.06 4.63 38.15
CA ARG A 6 51.30 5.81 37.69
C ARG A 6 51.89 6.49 36.46
N LEU A 7 53.20 6.37 36.23
CA LEU A 7 53.88 6.97 35.08
C LEU A 7 53.75 6.12 33.80
N ARG A 8 53.53 4.80 33.91
CA ARG A 8 53.34 3.91 32.75
C ARG A 8 51.94 4.04 32.13
N THR A 9 50.91 4.30 32.92
CA THR A 9 49.52 4.47 32.47
C THR A 9 49.23 5.82 31.82
N SER A 10 49.97 6.87 32.15
CA SER A 10 49.81 8.20 31.52
C SER A 10 50.35 8.26 30.09
N HIS A 11 51.44 7.54 29.80
CA HIS A 11 52.02 7.46 28.46
C HIS A 11 51.16 6.66 27.47
N THR A 12 50.49 5.61 27.92
CA THR A 12 49.59 4.83 27.07
C THR A 12 48.32 5.61 26.75
N LEU A 13 47.70 6.25 27.75
CA LEU A 13 46.50 7.08 27.56
C LEU A 13 46.75 8.26 26.61
N ARG A 14 47.89 8.96 26.75
CA ARG A 14 48.27 10.06 25.85
C ARG A 14 48.47 9.60 24.41
N ARG A 15 49.03 8.41 24.20
CA ARG A 15 49.17 7.80 22.86
C ARG A 15 47.81 7.40 22.27
N TRP A 16 46.88 6.90 23.08
CA TRP A 16 45.51 6.62 22.64
C TRP A 16 44.76 7.89 22.24
N ILE A 17 44.85 8.96 23.03
CA ILE A 17 44.26 10.25 22.70
C ILE A 17 44.88 10.82 21.42
N GLN A 18 46.21 10.79 21.29
CA GLN A 18 46.88 11.24 20.05
C GLN A 18 46.44 10.44 18.83
N ARG A 19 46.32 9.11 18.95
CA ARG A 19 45.81 8.26 17.87
C ARG A 19 44.36 8.58 17.52
N ALA A 20 43.50 8.76 18.52
CA ALA A 20 42.11 9.12 18.31
C ALA A 20 41.97 10.49 17.61
N VAL A 21 42.79 11.48 18.00
CA VAL A 21 42.83 12.79 17.34
C VAL A 21 43.30 12.67 15.90
N ILE A 22 44.38 11.92 15.64
CA ILE A 22 44.88 11.69 14.27
C ILE A 22 43.82 11.01 13.41
N LEU A 23 43.17 9.96 13.92
CA LEU A 23 42.10 9.26 13.21
C LEU A 23 40.90 10.18 12.96
N GLY A 24 40.54 11.03 13.92
CA GLY A 24 39.49 12.03 13.75
C GLY A 24 39.80 13.04 12.65
N VAL A 25 41.04 13.55 12.61
CA VAL A 25 41.50 14.47 11.55
C VAL A 25 41.45 13.79 10.18
N ILE A 26 41.93 12.55 10.08
CA ILE A 26 41.86 11.77 8.83
C ILE A 26 40.42 11.59 8.38
N ALA A 27 39.50 11.22 9.28
CA ALA A 27 38.09 11.05 8.97
C ALA A 27 37.46 12.34 8.44
N VAL A 28 37.77 13.49 9.06
CA VAL A 28 37.28 14.80 8.60
C VAL A 28 37.82 15.11 7.20
N ILE A 29 39.10 14.87 6.93
CA ILE A 29 39.68 15.07 5.59
C ILE A 29 38.97 14.19 4.55
N LEU A 30 38.72 12.92 4.87
CA LEU A 30 38.02 12.00 3.96
C LEU A 30 36.58 12.44 3.69
N LEU A 31 35.85 12.95 4.69
CA LEU A 31 34.51 13.48 4.50
C LEU A 31 34.49 14.73 3.61
N ILE A 32 35.48 15.62 3.75
CA ILE A 32 35.62 16.80 2.89
C ILE A 32 35.91 16.37 1.45
N LEU A 33 36.84 15.43 1.26
CA LEU A 33 37.17 14.90 -0.07
C LEU A 33 35.96 14.21 -0.72
N LEU A 34 35.19 13.42 0.05
CA LEU A 34 33.95 12.82 -0.42
C LEU A 34 32.93 13.90 -0.81
N GLY A 35 32.74 14.93 0.01
CA GLY A 35 31.84 16.04 -0.32
C GLY A 35 32.23 16.76 -1.61
N LEU A 36 33.53 16.99 -1.82
CA LEU A 36 34.05 17.57 -3.06
C LEU A 36 33.87 16.62 -4.26
N ASP A 37 34.11 15.33 -4.09
CA ASP A 37 33.90 14.33 -5.15
C ASP A 37 32.41 14.28 -5.57
N LEU A 38 31.50 14.20 -4.60
CA LEU A 38 30.06 14.21 -4.84
C LEU A 38 29.57 15.50 -5.50
N ALA A 39 30.14 16.66 -5.13
CA ALA A 39 29.79 17.93 -5.74
C ALA A 39 30.30 18.07 -7.20
N ASN A 40 31.43 17.43 -7.52
CA ASN A 40 32.09 17.55 -8.82
C ASN A 40 31.92 16.31 -9.73
N ARG A 41 31.00 15.41 -9.39
CA ARG A 41 30.74 14.15 -10.14
C ARG A 41 31.98 13.28 -10.34
N GLY A 42 32.78 13.18 -9.28
CA GLY A 42 34.00 12.38 -9.25
C GLY A 42 33.74 10.87 -9.20
N LEU A 43 34.73 10.11 -8.70
CA LEU A 43 34.69 8.65 -8.72
C LEU A 43 33.63 8.08 -7.77
N ALA A 44 33.50 8.65 -6.57
CA ALA A 44 32.52 8.20 -5.60
C ALA A 44 31.10 8.52 -6.09
N TRP A 45 30.90 9.69 -6.71
CA TRP A 45 29.63 10.04 -7.34
C TRP A 45 29.23 9.05 -8.44
N GLN A 46 30.15 8.70 -9.34
CA GLN A 46 29.89 7.76 -10.44
C GLN A 46 29.58 6.36 -9.92
N PHE A 47 30.30 5.93 -8.89
CA PHE A 47 30.03 4.65 -8.24
C PHE A 47 28.65 4.66 -7.56
N PHE A 48 28.32 5.67 -6.75
CA PHE A 48 27.02 5.77 -6.07
C PHE A 48 25.86 5.85 -7.07
N TRP A 49 26.04 6.60 -8.16
CA TRP A 49 25.08 6.64 -9.26
C TRP A 49 24.90 5.28 -9.94
N SER A 50 25.98 4.53 -10.19
CA SER A 50 25.88 3.20 -10.81
C SER A 50 25.09 2.18 -9.97
N GLN A 51 25.04 2.38 -8.65
CA GLN A 51 24.32 1.50 -7.73
C GLN A 51 22.88 1.95 -7.47
N THR A 52 22.63 3.25 -7.45
CA THR A 52 21.34 3.83 -6.98
C THR A 52 20.57 4.62 -8.03
N GLY A 53 21.24 5.10 -9.09
CA GLY A 53 20.67 6.02 -10.08
C GLY A 53 20.45 7.45 -9.59
N GLU A 54 20.71 7.74 -8.31
CA GLU A 54 20.50 9.06 -7.71
C GLU A 54 21.53 10.06 -8.21
N GLU A 55 21.10 11.27 -8.60
CA GLU A 55 22.02 12.31 -9.10
C GLU A 55 22.42 13.33 -8.03
N LYS A 56 21.52 13.59 -7.07
CA LYS A 56 21.74 14.60 -6.02
C LYS A 56 22.65 14.01 -4.92
N PRO A 57 23.68 14.75 -4.45
CA PRO A 57 24.62 14.24 -3.44
C PRO A 57 23.96 13.67 -2.18
N ILE A 58 22.93 14.35 -1.65
CA ILE A 58 22.25 13.89 -0.43
C ILE A 58 21.41 12.63 -0.67
N SER A 59 20.80 12.51 -1.86
CA SER A 59 20.07 11.32 -2.26
C SER A 59 21.01 10.14 -2.49
N GLN A 60 22.19 10.37 -3.06
CA GLN A 60 23.20 9.32 -3.23
C GLN A 60 23.67 8.77 -1.89
N ILE A 61 23.97 9.63 -0.91
CA ILE A 61 24.35 9.18 0.44
C ILE A 61 23.23 8.33 1.05
N ARG A 62 21.98 8.80 0.97
CA ARG A 62 20.83 8.04 1.44
C ARG A 62 20.68 6.70 0.71
N GLY A 63 20.78 6.69 -0.62
CA GLY A 63 20.68 5.49 -1.44
C GLY A 63 21.76 4.46 -1.06
N MET A 64 22.98 4.91 -0.78
CA MET A 64 24.04 4.01 -0.29
C MET A 64 23.74 3.43 1.09
N VAL A 65 23.09 4.18 1.99
CA VAL A 65 22.58 3.64 3.26
C VAL A 65 21.52 2.56 3.01
N GLU A 66 20.62 2.78 2.05
CA GLU A 66 19.60 1.81 1.67
C GLU A 66 20.21 0.53 1.04
N VAL A 67 21.21 0.68 0.16
CA VAL A 67 21.98 -0.43 -0.43
C VAL A 67 22.72 -1.22 0.65
N MET A 68 23.38 -0.56 1.60
CA MET A 68 24.01 -1.24 2.75
C MET A 68 22.98 -2.01 3.59
N GLY A 69 21.75 -1.51 3.67
CA GLY A 69 20.64 -2.20 4.31
C GLY A 69 20.34 -3.58 3.72
N ASN A 70 20.70 -3.85 2.47
CA ASN A 70 20.55 -5.16 1.85
C ASN A 70 21.39 -6.25 2.53
N LEU A 71 22.43 -5.90 3.30
CA LEU A 71 23.20 -6.86 4.10
C LEU A 71 22.38 -7.45 5.27
N ILE A 72 21.34 -6.75 5.71
CA ILE A 72 20.51 -7.13 6.86
C ILE A 72 19.13 -7.64 6.40
N ARG A 73 18.69 -7.24 5.20
CA ARG A 73 17.43 -7.68 4.62
C ARG A 73 17.57 -9.11 4.07
N TYR A 74 16.51 -9.91 4.23
CA TYR A 74 16.42 -11.19 3.55
C TYR A 74 16.42 -10.94 2.04
N PRO A 75 17.27 -11.61 1.25
CA PRO A 75 17.26 -11.44 -0.20
C PRO A 75 15.92 -11.87 -0.75
N LEU A 76 15.34 -11.08 -1.65
CA LEU A 76 14.12 -11.48 -2.36
C LEU A 76 14.44 -12.70 -3.22
N GLU A 77 13.63 -13.74 -3.13
CA GLU A 77 13.69 -14.85 -4.07
C GLU A 77 13.04 -14.40 -5.38
N THR A 78 13.88 -14.06 -6.36
CA THR A 78 13.45 -13.52 -7.66
C THR A 78 13.54 -14.56 -8.78
N ASP A 79 13.66 -15.85 -8.45
CA ASP A 79 13.66 -16.89 -9.48
C ASP A 79 12.29 -16.91 -10.17
N PRO A 80 12.20 -16.56 -11.46
CA PRO A 80 10.94 -16.47 -12.18
C PRO A 80 10.17 -17.80 -12.22
N MET A 81 10.89 -18.91 -12.03
CA MET A 81 10.35 -20.27 -12.10
C MET A 81 10.20 -20.90 -10.72
N SER A 82 10.48 -20.17 -9.63
CA SER A 82 10.26 -20.68 -8.28
C SER A 82 8.76 -20.99 -8.11
N PRO A 83 8.40 -22.23 -7.74
CA PRO A 83 7.02 -22.56 -7.42
C PRO A 83 6.55 -21.70 -6.26
N ILE A 84 5.41 -21.03 -6.44
CA ILE A 84 4.75 -20.36 -5.31
C ILE A 84 4.18 -21.46 -4.42
N ASP A 85 4.80 -21.66 -3.25
CA ASP A 85 4.40 -22.64 -2.24
C ASP A 85 3.02 -22.31 -1.63
N ASN A 86 2.37 -23.33 -1.07
CA ASN A 86 1.08 -23.25 -0.33
C ASN A 86 -0.13 -22.76 -1.15
N LYS A 87 -0.27 -23.17 -2.42
CA LYS A 87 -1.49 -22.92 -3.18
C LYS A 87 -2.59 -23.91 -2.86
N ALA A 88 -3.71 -23.42 -2.35
CA ALA A 88 -4.97 -24.17 -2.35
C ALA A 88 -5.66 -24.14 -3.74
N ASP A 89 -5.40 -23.10 -4.55
CA ASP A 89 -6.08 -22.84 -5.84
C ASP A 89 -5.16 -22.19 -6.89
N ILE A 90 -5.70 -21.95 -8.08
CA ILE A 90 -5.07 -21.15 -9.15
C ILE A 90 -4.68 -19.76 -8.58
N PRO A 91 -3.42 -19.31 -8.71
CA PRO A 91 -2.91 -18.10 -8.07
C PRO A 91 -3.37 -16.79 -8.73
N TYR A 92 -4.13 -16.90 -9.82
CA TYR A 92 -4.48 -15.77 -10.65
C TYR A 92 -5.90 -15.32 -10.35
N GLY A 93 -6.02 -14.01 -10.15
CA GLY A 93 -7.29 -13.32 -10.09
C GLY A 93 -7.35 -12.17 -11.07
N VAL A 94 -8.54 -11.64 -11.27
CA VAL A 94 -8.81 -10.52 -12.16
C VAL A 94 -9.46 -9.39 -11.37
N ASN A 95 -9.15 -8.14 -11.70
CA ASN A 95 -9.89 -6.98 -11.18
C ASN A 95 -11.16 -6.82 -12.00
N THR A 96 -12.28 -6.58 -11.33
CA THR A 96 -13.57 -6.37 -11.98
C THR A 96 -14.23 -5.09 -11.48
N PHE A 97 -15.05 -4.51 -12.34
CA PHE A 97 -15.89 -3.33 -12.06
C PHE A 97 -17.36 -3.66 -12.35
N LEU A 98 -17.86 -4.79 -11.83
CA LEU A 98 -19.21 -5.28 -12.13
C LEU A 98 -20.31 -4.33 -11.64
N GLN A 99 -20.01 -3.48 -10.65
CA GLN A 99 -20.91 -2.46 -10.11
C GLN A 99 -21.17 -1.29 -11.08
N GLU A 100 -20.35 -1.15 -12.13
CA GLU A 100 -20.52 -0.14 -13.18
C GLU A 100 -21.37 -0.66 -14.35
N GLU A 101 -21.62 -1.97 -14.43
CA GLU A 101 -22.50 -2.55 -15.45
C GLU A 101 -23.94 -2.54 -14.97
N VAL A 102 -24.83 -2.00 -15.79
CA VAL A 102 -26.26 -1.84 -15.48
C VAL A 102 -27.05 -3.08 -15.88
N GLU A 103 -26.62 -3.77 -16.94
CA GLU A 103 -27.36 -4.88 -17.52
C GLU A 103 -26.92 -6.23 -16.93
N ARG A 104 -27.82 -6.87 -16.17
CA ARG A 104 -27.60 -8.21 -15.59
C ARG A 104 -27.09 -9.25 -16.61
N PRO A 105 -27.61 -9.34 -17.86
CA PRO A 105 -27.10 -10.31 -18.84
C PRO A 105 -25.62 -10.09 -19.21
N LYS A 106 -25.12 -8.85 -19.20
CA LYS A 106 -23.72 -8.56 -19.48
C LYS A 106 -22.80 -9.00 -18.34
N ILE A 107 -23.22 -8.79 -17.10
CA ILE A 107 -22.52 -9.31 -15.91
C ILE A 107 -22.40 -10.83 -15.99
N ASP A 108 -23.47 -11.52 -16.37
CA ASP A 108 -23.49 -12.98 -16.53
C ASP A 108 -22.48 -13.46 -17.57
N VAL A 109 -22.45 -12.82 -18.75
CA VAL A 109 -21.47 -13.12 -19.82
C VAL A 109 -20.03 -12.83 -19.39
N MET A 110 -19.80 -11.73 -18.66
CA MET A 110 -18.48 -11.40 -18.12
C MET A 110 -17.97 -12.48 -17.16
N LEU A 111 -18.81 -12.90 -16.21
CA LEU A 111 -18.46 -13.92 -15.22
C LEU A 111 -18.24 -15.29 -15.88
N GLN A 112 -19.08 -15.65 -16.86
CA GLN A 112 -18.87 -16.85 -17.68
C GLN A 112 -17.50 -16.80 -18.38
N THR A 113 -17.17 -15.67 -19.02
CA THR A 113 -15.89 -15.50 -19.73
C THR A 113 -14.70 -15.61 -18.78
N ILE A 114 -14.80 -15.03 -17.57
CA ILE A 114 -13.77 -15.11 -16.54
C ILE A 114 -13.54 -16.57 -16.11
N LYS A 115 -14.62 -17.34 -15.89
CA LYS A 115 -14.54 -18.76 -15.52
C LYS A 115 -13.94 -19.59 -16.66
N GLU A 116 -14.37 -19.36 -17.90
CA GLU A 116 -13.85 -20.05 -19.09
C GLU A 116 -12.36 -19.76 -19.34
N ALA A 117 -11.91 -18.55 -19.00
CA ALA A 117 -10.49 -18.19 -19.04
C ALA A 117 -9.65 -18.83 -17.91
N GLY A 118 -10.28 -19.54 -16.96
CA GLY A 118 -9.62 -20.29 -15.90
C GLY A 118 -9.28 -19.47 -14.64
N PHE A 119 -9.86 -18.28 -14.47
CA PHE A 119 -9.71 -17.51 -13.24
C PHE A 119 -10.65 -18.02 -12.15
N VAL A 120 -10.23 -17.83 -10.89
CA VAL A 120 -11.01 -18.22 -9.70
C VAL A 120 -11.32 -17.00 -8.82
N TRP A 121 -10.36 -16.08 -8.69
CA TRP A 121 -10.48 -14.92 -7.80
C TRP A 121 -10.83 -13.64 -8.56
N LEU A 122 -11.80 -12.89 -8.03
CA LEU A 122 -12.20 -11.59 -8.54
C LEU A 122 -11.97 -10.56 -7.45
N ARG A 123 -11.16 -9.55 -7.74
CA ARG A 123 -11.05 -8.37 -6.89
C ARG A 123 -12.13 -7.39 -7.33
N GLN A 124 -13.17 -7.28 -6.51
CA GLN A 124 -14.38 -6.52 -6.81
C GLN A 124 -14.55 -5.39 -5.82
N GLU A 125 -14.85 -4.20 -6.31
CA GLU A 125 -15.07 -3.01 -5.49
C GLU A 125 -16.50 -2.89 -5.00
N PHE A 126 -16.65 -2.51 -3.72
CA PHE A 126 -17.88 -2.15 -3.03
C PHE A 126 -17.67 -0.74 -2.45
N PRO A 127 -17.98 0.33 -3.19
CA PRO A 127 -17.93 1.70 -2.70
C PRO A 127 -18.93 1.90 -1.57
N TRP A 128 -18.47 2.42 -0.43
CA TRP A 128 -19.32 2.70 0.71
C TRP A 128 -20.37 3.77 0.38
N GLU A 129 -19.99 4.78 -0.40
CA GLU A 129 -20.89 5.84 -0.89
C GLU A 129 -22.05 5.36 -1.76
N ASP A 130 -21.96 4.15 -2.32
CA ASP A 130 -23.01 3.57 -3.15
C ASP A 130 -23.91 2.60 -2.38
N ILE A 131 -23.54 2.28 -1.13
CA ILE A 131 -24.28 1.38 -0.23
C ILE A 131 -24.96 2.16 0.90
N GLU A 132 -24.29 3.16 1.48
CA GLU A 132 -24.87 4.07 2.49
C GLU A 132 -25.09 5.46 1.89
N VAL A 133 -25.98 5.52 0.90
CA VAL A 133 -26.28 6.74 0.14
C VAL A 133 -27.06 7.75 0.98
N ASP A 134 -28.18 7.30 1.57
CA ASP A 134 -29.14 8.18 2.26
C ASP A 134 -28.66 8.61 3.67
N GLY A 135 -27.63 7.96 4.21
CA GLY A 135 -27.02 8.35 5.49
C GLY A 135 -26.43 7.19 6.27
N ARG A 136 -25.88 7.51 7.44
CA ARG A 136 -25.25 6.56 8.36
C ARG A 136 -26.19 5.39 8.68
N GLY A 137 -25.77 4.17 8.34
CA GLY A 137 -26.52 2.94 8.56
C GLY A 137 -27.86 2.86 7.80
N GLN A 138 -28.06 3.73 6.82
CA GLN A 138 -29.21 3.71 5.92
C GLN A 138 -28.78 3.11 4.58
N PHE A 139 -29.21 1.87 4.34
CA PHE A 139 -28.87 1.12 3.15
C PHE A 139 -29.89 1.29 2.02
N THR A 140 -30.29 2.53 1.80
CA THR A 140 -31.26 2.92 0.79
C THR A 140 -30.64 3.95 -0.14
N ASP A 141 -31.10 3.96 -1.39
CA ASP A 141 -30.74 4.96 -2.40
C ASP A 141 -32.00 5.67 -2.90
N SER A 142 -32.16 6.92 -2.48
CA SER A 142 -33.28 7.80 -2.84
C SER A 142 -32.87 8.94 -3.77
N ARG A 143 -31.80 8.78 -4.57
CA ARG A 143 -31.26 9.87 -5.42
C ARG A 143 -32.01 10.09 -6.73
N GLN A 144 -32.72 9.08 -7.23
CA GLN A 144 -33.24 9.06 -8.61
C GLN A 144 -34.75 8.83 -8.64
N ASP A 145 -35.45 9.67 -9.40
CA ASP A 145 -36.81 9.43 -9.89
C ASP A 145 -36.71 8.50 -11.13
N ARG A 146 -37.17 7.26 -10.99
CA ARG A 146 -37.04 6.21 -12.00
C ARG A 146 -38.28 6.08 -12.86
N ASP A 147 -39.46 6.48 -12.36
CA ASP A 147 -40.72 6.40 -13.09
C ASP A 147 -41.15 7.72 -13.75
N GLY A 148 -40.47 8.81 -13.44
CA GLY A 148 -40.66 10.14 -14.01
C GLY A 148 -41.85 10.90 -13.41
N ASP A 149 -42.32 10.52 -12.23
CA ASP A 149 -43.46 11.15 -11.56
C ASP A 149 -43.11 12.47 -10.83
N GLY A 150 -41.82 12.81 -10.74
CA GLY A 150 -41.30 14.01 -10.10
C GLY A 150 -40.85 13.82 -8.65
N GLU A 151 -41.00 12.63 -8.08
CA GLU A 151 -40.55 12.28 -6.73
C GLU A 151 -39.42 11.22 -6.78
N PRO A 152 -38.39 11.30 -5.93
CA PRO A 152 -37.34 10.29 -5.93
C PRO A 152 -37.82 8.92 -5.44
N ASP A 153 -37.41 7.86 -6.14
CA ASP A 153 -37.67 6.48 -5.74
C ASP A 153 -36.61 5.98 -4.76
N THR A 154 -37.05 5.47 -3.62
CA THR A 154 -36.18 4.78 -2.66
C THR A 154 -36.05 3.30 -3.01
N ILE A 155 -34.82 2.84 -3.26
CA ILE A 155 -34.51 1.43 -3.48
C ILE A 155 -33.51 0.89 -2.44
N ASP A 156 -33.40 -0.44 -2.36
CA ASP A 156 -32.35 -1.11 -1.57
C ASP A 156 -30.99 -0.93 -2.24
N ALA A 157 -30.06 -0.28 -1.54
CA ALA A 157 -28.71 -0.03 -2.04
C ALA A 157 -27.87 -1.33 -2.13
N TRP A 158 -28.23 -2.38 -1.37
CA TRP A 158 -27.55 -3.67 -1.44
C TRP A 158 -27.89 -4.47 -2.69
N ALA A 159 -29.05 -4.24 -3.31
CA ALA A 159 -29.59 -5.11 -4.36
C ALA A 159 -28.59 -5.36 -5.51
N LYS A 160 -27.84 -4.32 -5.91
CA LYS A 160 -26.80 -4.43 -6.94
C LYS A 160 -25.65 -5.35 -6.52
N TYR A 161 -25.20 -5.22 -5.28
CA TYR A 161 -24.08 -5.99 -4.74
C TYR A 161 -24.48 -7.44 -4.43
N ASP A 162 -25.70 -7.66 -3.94
CA ASP A 162 -26.27 -8.99 -3.76
C ASP A 162 -26.32 -9.75 -5.09
N GLN A 163 -26.75 -9.09 -6.17
CA GLN A 163 -26.75 -9.69 -7.51
C GLN A 163 -25.33 -10.09 -7.95
N ILE A 164 -24.33 -9.25 -7.68
CA ILE A 164 -22.93 -9.57 -8.01
C ILE A 164 -22.46 -10.80 -7.23
N VAL A 165 -22.77 -10.87 -5.93
CA VAL A 165 -22.41 -12.03 -5.08
C VAL A 165 -23.12 -13.29 -5.56
N GLU A 166 -24.44 -13.22 -5.82
CA GLU A 166 -25.25 -14.33 -6.36
C GLU A 166 -24.67 -14.88 -7.66
N LEU A 167 -24.41 -14.00 -8.64
CA LEU A 167 -23.87 -14.41 -9.94
C LEU A 167 -22.45 -14.96 -9.81
N THR A 168 -21.62 -14.39 -8.94
CA THR A 168 -20.26 -14.91 -8.72
C THR A 168 -20.29 -16.31 -8.12
N GLN A 169 -21.19 -16.56 -7.15
CA GLN A 169 -21.42 -17.90 -6.58
C GLN A 169 -21.93 -18.88 -7.63
N LYS A 170 -22.87 -18.47 -8.50
CA LYS A 170 -23.40 -19.29 -9.61
C LYS A 170 -22.29 -19.83 -10.52
N TYR A 171 -21.23 -19.07 -10.76
CA TYR A 171 -20.10 -19.46 -11.62
C TYR A 171 -18.94 -20.15 -10.87
N ASP A 172 -19.11 -20.45 -9.58
CA ASP A 172 -18.05 -21.04 -8.74
C ASP A 172 -16.76 -20.20 -8.81
N LEU A 173 -16.95 -18.90 -8.62
CA LEU A 173 -15.93 -17.87 -8.56
C LEU A 173 -15.88 -17.30 -7.14
N ARG A 174 -14.75 -16.69 -6.76
CA ARG A 174 -14.52 -16.18 -5.40
C ARG A 174 -14.28 -14.67 -5.41
N LEU A 175 -14.93 -13.95 -4.50
CA LEU A 175 -14.76 -12.51 -4.35
C LEU A 175 -13.70 -12.18 -3.30
N MET A 176 -12.80 -11.28 -3.67
CA MET A 176 -12.02 -10.44 -2.77
C MET A 176 -12.63 -9.05 -2.83
N VAL A 177 -13.50 -8.75 -1.86
CA VAL A 177 -14.21 -7.46 -1.82
C VAL A 177 -13.28 -6.37 -1.31
N ARG A 178 -13.15 -5.30 -2.07
CA ARG A 178 -12.50 -4.06 -1.66
C ARG A 178 -13.57 -3.04 -1.25
N LEU A 179 -13.55 -2.67 0.01
CA LEU A 179 -14.30 -1.51 0.51
C LEU A 179 -13.56 -0.23 0.14
N SER A 180 -14.28 0.75 -0.43
CA SER A 180 -13.71 2.01 -0.89
C SER A 180 -14.66 3.19 -0.64
N ASN A 181 -14.23 4.39 -1.05
CA ASN A 181 -14.99 5.63 -1.17
C ASN A 181 -16.03 5.89 -0.06
N PRO A 182 -15.67 6.67 0.98
CA PRO A 182 -16.60 7.05 2.02
C PRO A 182 -17.70 8.01 1.50
N PRO A 183 -18.96 7.85 1.93
CA PRO A 183 -20.06 8.73 1.54
C PRO A 183 -19.82 10.16 2.00
N GLU A 184 -20.46 11.12 1.33
CA GLU A 184 -20.35 12.54 1.66
C GLU A 184 -20.69 12.84 3.12
N TRP A 185 -21.74 12.22 3.66
CA TRP A 185 -22.18 12.43 5.04
C TRP A 185 -21.14 12.03 6.09
N SER A 186 -20.14 11.21 5.72
CA SER A 186 -19.08 10.78 6.65
C SER A 186 -18.04 11.87 6.95
N ARG A 187 -18.19 13.04 6.32
CA ARG A 187 -17.29 14.20 6.43
C ARG A 187 -18.08 15.48 6.70
N ALA A 188 -17.53 16.35 7.54
CA ALA A 188 -18.06 17.67 7.81
C ALA A 188 -17.59 18.72 6.78
N ASP A 189 -16.39 18.53 6.20
CA ASP A 189 -15.84 19.41 5.16
C ASP A 189 -16.23 18.91 3.75
N PRO A 190 -17.10 19.61 3.02
CA PRO A 190 -17.49 19.23 1.67
C PRO A 190 -16.34 19.37 0.66
N GLU A 191 -15.32 20.19 0.95
CA GLU A 191 -14.18 20.44 0.05
C GLU A 191 -13.04 19.43 0.24
N ALA A 192 -13.16 18.50 1.18
CA ALA A 192 -12.16 17.45 1.41
C ALA A 192 -11.99 16.52 0.18
N GLY A 193 -13.00 16.47 -0.68
CA GLY A 193 -13.03 15.67 -1.90
C GLY A 193 -13.59 14.26 -1.69
N ALA A 194 -14.07 13.64 -2.78
CA ALA A 194 -14.79 12.36 -2.74
C ALA A 194 -13.96 11.17 -2.19
N PHE A 195 -12.63 11.27 -2.25
CA PHE A 195 -11.71 10.22 -1.78
C PHE A 195 -11.10 10.51 -0.40
N ALA A 196 -11.52 11.58 0.27
CA ALA A 196 -11.06 11.88 1.61
C ALA A 196 -11.56 10.82 2.61
N PRO A 197 -10.73 10.48 3.62
CA PRO A 197 -11.16 9.58 4.69
C PRO A 197 -12.37 10.16 5.46
N PRO A 198 -13.18 9.32 6.12
CA PRO A 198 -14.24 9.80 7.00
C PRO A 198 -13.66 10.53 8.22
N ASP A 199 -14.42 11.44 8.81
CA ASP A 199 -14.03 12.13 10.05
C ASP A 199 -14.02 11.19 11.25
N ASP A 200 -14.93 10.21 11.27
CA ASP A 200 -15.01 9.16 12.28
C ASP A 200 -14.66 7.79 11.68
N TYR A 201 -13.54 7.21 12.11
CA TYR A 201 -13.13 5.87 11.69
C TYR A 201 -14.11 4.78 12.12
N GLN A 202 -14.91 5.00 13.18
CA GLN A 202 -15.92 4.05 13.62
C GLN A 202 -17.02 3.87 12.57
N ASP A 203 -17.32 4.89 11.77
CA ASP A 203 -18.30 4.76 10.68
C ASP A 203 -17.82 3.77 9.62
N PHE A 204 -16.54 3.82 9.24
CA PHE A 204 -15.96 2.83 8.33
C PHE A 204 -15.94 1.41 8.94
N VAL A 205 -15.66 1.29 10.24
CA VAL A 205 -15.71 0.00 10.94
C VAL A 205 -17.14 -0.56 10.93
N ASN A 206 -18.15 0.26 11.19
CA ASN A 206 -19.54 -0.16 11.18
C ASN A 206 -19.97 -0.65 9.78
N PHE A 207 -19.58 0.08 8.73
CA PHE A 207 -19.81 -0.34 7.35
C PHE A 207 -19.11 -1.68 7.03
N ALA A 208 -17.83 -1.82 7.40
CA ALA A 208 -17.09 -3.05 7.18
C ALA A 208 -17.72 -4.25 7.92
N VAL A 209 -18.23 -4.03 9.14
CA VAL A 209 -18.99 -5.03 9.90
C VAL A 209 -20.29 -5.36 9.16
N ALA A 210 -21.05 -4.38 8.68
CA ALA A 210 -22.29 -4.61 7.94
C ALA A 210 -22.06 -5.47 6.68
N VAL A 211 -21.01 -5.18 5.91
CA VAL A 211 -20.62 -6.00 4.75
C VAL A 211 -20.24 -7.42 5.19
N ALA A 212 -19.39 -7.55 6.21
CA ALA A 212 -18.93 -8.85 6.69
C ALA A 212 -20.09 -9.70 7.23
N GLU A 213 -21.01 -9.10 7.99
CA GLU A 213 -22.18 -9.78 8.54
C GLU A 213 -23.17 -10.22 7.47
N ARG A 214 -23.35 -9.41 6.41
CA ARG A 214 -24.21 -9.74 5.27
C ARG A 214 -23.70 -10.94 4.48
N TYR A 215 -22.38 -11.06 4.30
CA TYR A 215 -21.75 -12.07 3.43
C TYR A 215 -20.93 -13.14 4.18
N LYS A 216 -21.21 -13.40 5.45
CA LYS A 216 -20.44 -14.33 6.31
C LYS A 216 -20.60 -15.83 6.00
N GLY A 217 -21.47 -16.22 5.07
CA GLY A 217 -21.73 -17.63 4.76
C GLY A 217 -23.03 -17.83 4.01
#